data_AF-A0A524IW84-F1
#
_entry.id   AF-A0A524IW84-F1
#
_cell.length_a   1.000
_cell.length_b   1.000
_cell.length_c   1.000
_cell.angle_alpha   90.00
_cell.angle_beta   90.00
_cell.angle_gamma   90.00
#
_symmetry.space_group_name_H-M   'P 1'
#
loop_
_entity.id
_entity.type
_entity.pdbx_description
1 polymer ?
#
loop_
_entity_poly.entity_id
_entity_poly.type
_entity_poly.pdbx_seq_one_letter_code
_entity_poly.pdbx_strand_id
1 'polypeptide(L)'
;AEVFAQHGYAVIVIDAHHFGERAPRGMNGIPQSCDPFELSIGEYVGIDSQVREQLYLGVRQLNWAGTTWMGVNFWDDSRCVDYLLSRSEVDPQRIGCTGLSGGGWRTNVLSALDDRIKASVSVGWMTTGDYQQVYNFSGAIGTFCLLPGVWNRLDVPDLAIMSAPNASMVVSGQQDMLFPPEAQADAARQIQMGYDWAGVGERFYDYRPDKPHCYDAETQQQALNWFERYL
;
A
#
# COMPACT_ATOMS: atom_id res chain seq x y z
N ALA A 1 -7.83 8.11 9.00
CA ALA A 1 -7.03 9.24 9.49
C ALA A 1 -7.53 9.73 10.85
N GLU A 2 -8.80 10.14 10.94
CA GLU A 2 -9.42 10.66 12.18
C GLU A 2 -9.25 9.72 13.39
N VAL A 3 -9.48 8.42 13.22
CA VAL A 3 -9.32 7.41 14.28
C VAL A 3 -7.91 7.41 14.86
N PHE A 4 -6.87 7.44 14.03
CA PHE A 4 -5.47 7.50 14.49
C PHE A 4 -5.18 8.84 15.18
N ALA A 5 -5.68 9.95 14.64
CA ALA A 5 -5.50 11.27 15.26
C ALA A 5 -6.13 11.37 16.66
N GLN A 6 -7.30 10.76 16.86
CA GLN A 6 -7.96 10.67 18.17
C GLN A 6 -7.14 9.88 19.20
N HIS A 7 -6.23 9.01 18.75
CA HIS A 7 -5.33 8.21 19.60
C HIS A 7 -3.93 8.85 19.75
N GLY A 8 -3.78 10.13 19.38
CA GLY A 8 -2.55 10.89 19.61
C GLY A 8 -1.50 10.77 18.50
N TYR A 9 -1.84 10.18 17.35
CA TYR A 9 -0.94 10.14 16.19
C TYR A 9 -1.08 11.41 15.34
N ALA A 10 0.05 11.98 14.90
CA ALA A 10 0.04 12.89 13.77
C ALA A 10 -0.11 12.08 12.48
N VAL A 11 -1.14 12.37 11.68
CA VAL A 11 -1.48 11.57 10.50
C VAL A 11 -1.40 12.43 9.25
N ILE A 12 -0.74 11.91 8.23
CA ILE A 12 -0.76 12.46 6.87
C ILE A 12 -1.31 11.41 5.91
N VAL A 13 -2.23 11.84 5.03
CA VAL A 13 -2.74 11.04 3.92
C VAL A 13 -2.74 11.94 2.71
N ILE A 14 -2.13 11.48 1.62
CA ILE A 14 -2.08 12.21 0.36
C ILE A 14 -2.82 11.44 -0.72
N ASP A 15 -3.31 12.18 -1.71
CA ASP A 15 -3.73 11.59 -2.96
C ASP A 15 -2.55 10.88 -3.63
N ALA A 16 -2.77 9.61 -4.01
CA ALA A 16 -1.80 8.87 -4.80
C ALA A 16 -1.65 9.47 -6.21
N HIS A 17 -0.57 9.16 -6.90
CA HIS A 17 -0.39 9.59 -8.28
C HIS A 17 -1.57 9.12 -9.16
N HIS A 18 -2.21 10.06 -9.89
CA HIS A 18 -3.43 9.90 -10.68
C HIS A 18 -4.74 9.65 -9.89
N PHE A 19 -4.78 9.91 -8.59
CA PHE A 19 -6.00 9.89 -7.78
C PHE A 19 -6.33 11.29 -7.24
N GLY A 20 -7.60 11.52 -6.89
CA GLY A 20 -8.06 12.77 -6.27
C GLY A 20 -7.66 14.02 -7.06
N GLU A 21 -7.07 15.01 -6.38
CA GLU A 21 -6.57 16.25 -7.00
C GLU A 21 -5.40 16.01 -7.95
N ARG A 22 -4.73 14.87 -7.82
CA ARG A 22 -3.60 14.46 -8.67
C ARG A 22 -4.03 13.61 -9.86
N ALA A 23 -5.33 13.45 -10.08
CA ALA A 23 -5.87 12.79 -11.26
C ALA A 23 -5.41 13.52 -12.56
N PRO A 24 -5.19 12.78 -13.66
CA PRO A 24 -4.67 13.36 -14.89
C PRO A 24 -5.67 14.34 -15.49
N ARG A 25 -5.36 15.65 -15.43
CA ARG A 25 -6.19 16.73 -16.00
C ARG A 25 -5.69 17.29 -17.33
N GLY A 26 -4.70 16.62 -17.93
CA GLY A 26 -4.02 17.02 -19.17
C GLY A 26 -4.77 16.63 -20.44
N MET A 27 -4.03 16.41 -21.53
CA MET A 27 -4.58 15.99 -22.82
C MET A 27 -5.42 14.72 -22.68
N ASN A 28 -6.70 14.80 -23.07
CA ASN A 28 -7.70 13.74 -22.92
C ASN A 28 -7.93 13.30 -21.46
N GLY A 29 -7.63 14.17 -20.48
CA GLY A 29 -7.83 13.91 -19.05
C GLY A 29 -9.12 14.52 -18.51
N ILE A 30 -9.24 14.49 -17.18
CA ILE A 30 -10.37 15.09 -16.47
C ILE A 30 -10.35 16.61 -16.71
N PRO A 31 -11.49 17.25 -17.08
CA PRO A 31 -11.56 18.70 -17.22
C PRO A 31 -11.06 19.41 -15.95
N GLN A 32 -10.33 20.53 -16.10
CA GLN A 32 -9.86 21.29 -14.94
C GLN A 32 -11.00 21.78 -14.03
N SER A 33 -12.15 22.12 -14.63
CA SER A 33 -13.37 22.54 -13.93
C SER A 33 -14.18 21.38 -13.34
N CYS A 34 -13.77 20.12 -13.53
CA CYS A 34 -14.51 18.99 -13.01
C CYS A 34 -14.40 18.95 -11.48
N ASP A 35 -15.54 19.05 -10.82
CA ASP A 35 -15.71 18.73 -9.40
C ASP A 35 -16.31 17.32 -9.29
N PRO A 36 -15.59 16.33 -8.72
CA PRO A 36 -16.09 14.97 -8.57
C PRO A 36 -17.36 14.87 -7.70
N PHE A 37 -17.62 15.86 -6.83
CA PHE A 37 -18.80 15.86 -5.96
C PHE A 37 -20.06 16.41 -6.63
N GLU A 38 -19.93 17.03 -7.81
CA GLU A 38 -21.05 17.55 -8.59
C GLU A 38 -21.47 16.61 -9.74
N LEU A 39 -20.72 15.52 -9.97
CA LEU A 39 -20.97 14.59 -11.07
C LEU A 39 -22.25 13.77 -10.87
N SER A 40 -23.06 13.65 -11.93
CA SER A 40 -24.06 12.58 -12.02
C SER A 40 -23.38 11.21 -12.19
N ILE A 41 -24.11 10.14 -11.90
CA ILE A 41 -23.61 8.76 -12.06
C ILE A 41 -23.13 8.49 -13.49
N GLY A 42 -23.84 8.99 -14.50
CA GLY A 42 -23.46 8.80 -15.91
C GLY A 42 -22.17 9.52 -16.28
N GLU A 43 -21.98 10.75 -15.78
CA GLU A 43 -20.76 11.52 -16.00
C GLU A 43 -19.57 10.89 -15.28
N TYR A 44 -19.77 10.41 -14.05
CA TYR A 44 -18.76 9.67 -13.31
C TYR A 44 -18.30 8.43 -14.09
N VAL A 45 -19.22 7.62 -14.62
CA VAL A 45 -18.89 6.42 -15.41
C VAL A 45 -18.12 6.80 -16.68
N GLY A 46 -18.50 7.89 -17.35
CA GLY A 46 -17.78 8.39 -18.53
C GLY A 46 -16.34 8.80 -18.19
N ILE A 47 -16.15 9.56 -17.12
CA ILE A 47 -14.83 10.00 -16.66
C ILE A 47 -13.98 8.83 -16.18
N ASP A 48 -14.54 7.88 -15.41
CA ASP A 48 -13.82 6.66 -14.98
C ASP A 48 -13.31 5.87 -16.18
N SER A 49 -14.15 5.66 -17.21
CA SER A 49 -13.73 4.99 -18.45
C SER A 49 -12.58 5.73 -19.13
N GLN A 50 -12.66 7.06 -19.22
CA GLN A 50 -11.62 7.89 -19.85
C GLN A 50 -10.30 7.83 -19.07
N VAL A 51 -10.35 7.94 -17.74
CA VAL A 51 -9.16 7.86 -16.87
C VAL A 51 -8.53 6.47 -16.91
N ARG A 52 -9.33 5.41 -17.01
CA ARG A 52 -8.83 4.03 -17.16
C ARG A 52 -7.97 3.86 -18.42
N GLU A 53 -8.38 4.44 -19.54
CA GLU A 53 -7.57 4.44 -20.77
C GLU A 53 -6.24 5.18 -20.57
N GLN A 54 -6.25 6.26 -19.78
CA GLN A 54 -5.05 7.02 -19.46
C GLN A 54 -4.08 6.30 -18.52
N LEU A 55 -4.53 5.34 -17.70
CA LEU A 55 -3.63 4.55 -16.84
C LEU A 55 -2.50 3.91 -17.67
N TYR A 56 -2.83 3.32 -18.82
CA TYR A 56 -1.84 2.72 -19.71
C TYR A 56 -0.87 3.76 -20.30
N LEU A 57 -1.38 4.94 -20.67
CA LEU A 57 -0.54 6.04 -21.15
C LEU A 57 0.40 6.55 -20.06
N GLY A 58 -0.09 6.70 -18.82
CA GLY A 58 0.72 7.09 -17.67
C GLY A 58 1.86 6.11 -17.42
N VAL A 59 1.59 4.80 -17.48
CA VAL A 59 2.63 3.77 -17.35
C VAL A 59 3.69 3.90 -18.45
N ARG A 60 3.29 4.14 -19.70
CA ARG A 60 4.24 4.36 -20.80
C ARG A 60 5.08 5.62 -20.60
N GLN A 61 4.46 6.72 -20.17
CA GLN A 61 5.15 7.98 -19.89
C GLN A 61 6.18 7.83 -18.77
N LEU A 62 5.80 7.19 -17.67
CA LEU A 62 6.69 6.95 -16.54
C LEU A 62 7.88 6.07 -16.94
N ASN A 63 7.63 4.97 -17.65
CA ASN A 63 8.72 4.12 -18.16
C ASN A 63 9.66 4.89 -19.10
N TRP A 64 9.13 5.74 -19.99
CA TRP A 64 9.95 6.59 -20.85
C TRP A 64 10.80 7.59 -20.06
N ALA A 65 10.25 8.14 -18.97
CA ALA A 65 10.96 9.01 -18.05
C ALA A 65 11.98 8.27 -17.15
N GLY A 66 12.11 6.94 -17.28
CA GLY A 66 13.05 6.13 -16.51
C GLY A 66 12.59 5.83 -15.08
N THR A 67 11.29 5.93 -14.80
CA THR A 67 10.70 5.63 -13.49
C THR A 67 9.50 4.69 -13.62
N THR A 68 8.94 4.26 -12.49
CA THR A 68 7.71 3.47 -12.44
C THR A 68 6.66 4.22 -11.65
N TRP A 69 5.40 3.80 -11.79
CA TRP A 69 4.32 4.32 -10.97
C TRP A 69 4.57 4.12 -9.48
N MET A 70 5.06 2.93 -9.11
CA MET A 70 5.43 2.67 -7.73
C MET A 70 6.62 3.53 -7.29
N GLY A 71 7.57 3.82 -8.17
CA GLY A 71 8.67 4.75 -7.87
C GLY A 71 8.19 6.15 -7.52
N VAL A 72 7.20 6.68 -8.24
CA VAL A 72 6.57 7.98 -7.92
C VAL A 72 5.82 7.92 -6.60
N ASN A 73 4.99 6.89 -6.38
CA ASN A 73 4.26 6.74 -5.12
C ASN A 73 5.22 6.60 -3.93
N PHE A 74 6.28 5.81 -4.04
CA PHE A 74 7.29 5.66 -3.00
C PHE A 74 7.97 6.99 -2.69
N TRP A 75 8.33 7.76 -3.72
CA TRP A 75 8.92 9.08 -3.51
C TRP A 75 7.97 9.98 -2.74
N ASP A 76 6.71 10.06 -3.14
CA ASP A 76 5.69 10.87 -2.44
C ASP A 76 5.49 10.40 -0.99
N ASP A 77 5.40 9.09 -0.77
CA ASP A 77 5.24 8.48 0.56
C ASP A 77 6.44 8.79 1.47
N SER A 78 7.66 8.72 0.95
CA SER A 78 8.87 9.08 1.69
C SER A 78 8.94 10.59 1.99
N ARG A 79 8.38 11.46 1.12
CA ARG A 79 8.25 12.90 1.42
C ARG A 79 7.21 13.18 2.50
N CYS A 80 6.15 12.39 2.60
CA CYS A 80 5.22 12.48 3.73
C CYS A 80 5.93 12.21 5.06
N VAL A 81 6.86 11.25 5.09
CA VAL A 81 7.71 11.01 6.27
C VAL A 81 8.61 12.22 6.56
N ASP A 82 9.26 12.81 5.55
CA ASP A 82 10.07 14.03 5.74
C ASP A 82 9.24 15.17 6.35
N TYR A 83 8.01 15.37 5.84
CA TYR A 83 7.12 16.39 6.36
C TYR A 83 6.73 16.11 7.81
N LEU A 84 6.31 14.88 8.15
CA LEU A 84 6.00 14.51 9.53
C LEU A 84 7.19 14.77 10.46
N LEU A 85 8.40 14.39 10.05
CA LEU A 85 9.62 14.59 10.85
C LEU A 85 10.04 16.07 10.99
N SER A 86 9.50 16.97 10.17
CA SER A 86 9.69 18.41 10.35
C SER A 86 8.79 19.01 11.44
N ARG A 87 7.78 18.27 11.90
CA ARG A 87 6.83 18.70 12.94
C ARG A 87 7.43 18.49 14.33
N SER A 88 7.37 19.52 15.17
CA SER A 88 7.85 19.46 16.56
C SER A 88 7.13 18.43 17.44
N GLU A 89 5.89 18.09 17.08
CA GLU A 89 5.03 17.15 17.79
C GLU A 89 5.22 15.69 17.37
N VAL A 90 6.07 15.41 16.37
CA VAL A 90 6.34 14.05 15.89
C VAL A 90 7.64 13.53 16.48
N ASP A 91 7.57 12.37 17.14
CA ASP A 91 8.77 11.65 17.60
C ASP A 91 9.42 10.90 16.42
N PRO A 92 10.67 11.22 16.04
CA PRO A 92 11.35 10.59 14.92
C PRO A 92 11.61 9.09 15.09
N GLN A 93 11.49 8.55 16.30
CA GLN A 93 11.63 7.12 16.58
C GLN A 93 10.28 6.36 16.52
N ARG A 94 9.17 7.05 16.25
CA ARG A 94 7.81 6.50 16.35
C ARG A 94 7.00 6.74 15.07
N ILE A 95 7.54 6.32 13.92
CA ILE A 95 6.87 6.46 12.63
C ILE A 95 6.29 5.11 12.20
N GLY A 96 4.99 5.08 11.94
CA GLY A 96 4.31 3.92 11.37
C GLY A 96 3.64 4.22 10.04
N CYS A 97 3.34 3.17 9.27
CA CYS A 97 2.57 3.29 8.03
C CYS A 97 1.53 2.18 7.90
N THR A 98 0.39 2.49 7.28
CA THR A 98 -0.68 1.53 7.05
C THR A 98 -1.54 1.92 5.86
N GLY A 99 -2.11 0.93 5.18
CA GLY A 99 -3.06 1.14 4.10
C GLY A 99 -3.73 -0.14 3.65
N LEU A 100 -4.86 0.02 2.95
CA LEU A 100 -5.68 -1.05 2.36
C LEU A 100 -5.38 -1.23 0.88
N SER A 101 -5.30 -2.46 0.39
CA SER A 101 -5.22 -2.79 -1.04
C SER A 101 -3.96 -2.18 -1.68
N GLY A 102 -4.10 -1.30 -2.67
CA GLY A 102 -2.99 -0.50 -3.19
C GLY A 102 -2.27 0.34 -2.11
N GLY A 103 -2.94 0.72 -1.02
CA GLY A 103 -2.31 1.30 0.17
C GLY A 103 -1.50 0.27 0.98
N GLY A 104 -1.91 -1.00 1.01
CA GLY A 104 -1.13 -2.09 1.60
C GLY A 104 0.13 -2.39 0.79
N TRP A 105 0.00 -2.39 -0.54
CA TRP A 105 1.16 -2.44 -1.44
C TRP A 105 2.16 -1.31 -1.19
N ARG A 106 1.70 -0.06 -1.12
CA ARG A 106 2.54 1.10 -0.79
C ARG A 106 3.17 0.98 0.60
N THR A 107 2.42 0.46 1.58
CA THR A 107 2.90 0.19 2.94
C THR A 107 4.09 -0.77 2.91
N ASN A 108 3.97 -1.90 2.19
CA ASN A 108 5.04 -2.88 2.05
C ASN A 108 6.29 -2.28 1.39
N VAL A 109 6.13 -1.49 0.33
CA VAL A 109 7.27 -0.87 -0.36
C VAL A 109 7.93 0.21 0.50
N LEU A 110 7.14 1.06 1.18
CA LEU A 110 7.67 2.09 2.05
C LEU A 110 8.43 1.50 3.23
N SER A 111 7.87 0.49 3.91
CA SER A 111 8.55 -0.15 5.05
C SER A 111 9.78 -0.94 4.65
N ALA A 112 9.84 -1.47 3.43
CA ALA A 112 11.00 -2.17 2.90
C ALA A 112 12.19 -1.24 2.62
N LEU A 113 11.92 0.00 2.18
CA LEU A 113 12.93 0.90 1.61
C LEU A 113 13.24 2.13 2.48
N ASP A 114 12.37 2.46 3.44
CA ASP A 114 12.52 3.63 4.32
C ASP A 114 12.66 3.18 5.79
N ASP A 115 13.91 3.14 6.27
CA ASP A 115 14.29 2.62 7.59
C ASP A 115 13.72 3.43 8.78
N ARG A 116 13.14 4.59 8.51
CA ARG A 116 12.45 5.43 9.49
C ARG A 116 11.12 4.84 9.91
N ILE A 117 10.49 3.99 9.08
CA ILE A 117 9.28 3.27 9.43
C ILE A 117 9.61 2.17 10.46
N LYS A 118 9.06 2.31 11.67
CA LYS A 118 9.29 1.37 12.79
C LYS A 118 8.20 0.32 12.96
N ALA A 119 7.01 0.60 12.44
CA ALA A 119 5.91 -0.36 12.41
C ALA A 119 5.05 -0.19 11.14
N SER A 120 4.71 -1.30 10.48
CA SER A 120 3.83 -1.31 9.29
C SER A 120 2.62 -2.21 9.47
N VAL A 121 1.49 -1.81 8.87
CA VAL A 121 0.27 -2.62 8.83
C VAL A 121 -0.30 -2.63 7.40
N SER A 122 0.00 -3.69 6.64
CA SER A 122 -0.49 -3.89 5.29
C SER A 122 -1.82 -4.63 5.30
N VAL A 123 -2.89 -3.98 4.83
CA VAL A 123 -4.25 -4.53 4.87
C VAL A 123 -4.70 -4.93 3.47
N GLY A 124 -5.24 -6.14 3.31
CA GLY A 124 -5.83 -6.63 2.06
C GLY A 124 -4.83 -6.71 0.90
N TRP A 125 -3.53 -6.83 1.18
CA TRP A 125 -2.51 -6.92 0.14
C TRP A 125 -1.30 -7.77 0.53
N MET A 126 -1.38 -9.08 0.24
CA MET A 126 -0.23 -9.97 0.22
C MET A 126 -0.48 -11.22 -0.63
N THR A 127 0.54 -11.63 -1.39
CA THR A 127 0.57 -12.84 -2.24
C THR A 127 2.03 -13.23 -2.47
N THR A 128 2.29 -14.31 -3.20
CA THR A 128 3.62 -14.63 -3.73
C THR A 128 3.66 -14.44 -5.25
N GLY A 129 4.86 -14.29 -5.79
CA GLY A 129 5.10 -14.11 -7.21
C GLY A 129 4.63 -15.31 -8.03
N ASP A 130 4.79 -16.52 -7.52
CA ASP A 130 4.33 -17.75 -8.18
C ASP A 130 2.81 -17.77 -8.34
N TYR A 131 2.07 -17.49 -7.26
CA TYR A 131 0.61 -17.39 -7.33
C TYR A 131 0.18 -16.23 -8.23
N GLN A 132 0.85 -15.09 -8.11
CA GLN A 132 0.51 -13.93 -8.89
C GLN A 132 0.73 -14.13 -10.38
N GLN A 133 1.82 -14.76 -10.80
CA GLN A 133 2.10 -14.97 -12.23
C GLN A 133 0.98 -15.76 -12.91
N VAL A 134 0.43 -16.76 -12.22
CA VAL A 134 -0.72 -17.54 -12.70
C VAL A 134 -2.01 -16.70 -12.67
N TYR A 135 -2.21 -15.88 -11.63
CA TYR A 135 -3.41 -15.06 -11.45
C TYR A 135 -3.41 -13.73 -12.20
N ASN A 136 -2.31 -13.37 -12.89
CA ASN A 136 -2.20 -12.06 -13.54
C ASN A 136 -3.20 -11.85 -14.69
N PHE A 137 -3.94 -12.89 -15.09
CA PHE A 137 -5.04 -12.80 -16.05
C PHE A 137 -6.32 -12.16 -15.49
N SER A 138 -6.47 -12.02 -14.17
CA SER A 138 -7.66 -11.40 -13.53
C SER A 138 -7.46 -9.95 -13.06
N GLY A 139 -6.24 -9.40 -13.20
CA GLY A 139 -5.95 -7.99 -12.91
C GLY A 139 -5.65 -7.65 -11.44
N ALA A 140 -5.35 -8.65 -10.59
CA ALA A 140 -5.04 -8.41 -9.18
C ALA A 140 -3.84 -7.46 -8.99
N ILE A 141 -2.70 -7.68 -9.66
CA ILE A 141 -1.59 -6.72 -9.73
C ILE A 141 -1.79 -5.80 -10.93
N GLY A 142 -2.32 -4.62 -10.63
CA GLY A 142 -2.46 -3.53 -11.60
C GLY A 142 -1.11 -2.92 -11.99
N THR A 143 -1.14 -2.08 -13.03
CA THR A 143 0.06 -1.42 -13.55
C THR A 143 0.81 -0.56 -12.53
N PHE A 144 0.12 -0.09 -11.48
CA PHE A 144 0.71 0.70 -10.40
C PHE A 144 1.65 -0.10 -9.48
N CYS A 145 1.56 -1.44 -9.49
CA CYS A 145 2.41 -2.34 -8.72
C CYS A 145 3.64 -2.83 -9.49
N LEU A 146 3.79 -2.46 -10.77
CA LEU A 146 4.85 -2.99 -11.61
C LEU A 146 6.22 -2.45 -11.19
N LEU A 147 7.14 -3.39 -10.94
CA LEU A 147 8.55 -3.15 -10.64
C LEU A 147 9.42 -3.93 -11.66
N PRO A 148 9.62 -3.40 -12.89
CA PRO A 148 10.40 -4.08 -13.92
C PRO A 148 11.83 -4.36 -13.46
N GLY A 149 12.29 -5.60 -13.66
CA GLY A 149 13.66 -6.02 -13.28
C GLY A 149 13.87 -6.27 -11.78
N VAL A 150 12.79 -6.33 -11.00
CA VAL A 150 12.83 -6.64 -9.55
C VAL A 150 12.49 -8.11 -9.29
N TRP A 151 11.46 -8.64 -9.96
CA TRP A 151 10.90 -9.98 -9.69
C TRP A 151 11.81 -11.18 -10.01
N ASN A 152 12.97 -10.95 -10.62
CA ASN A 152 13.99 -11.97 -10.81
C ASN A 152 15.04 -12.00 -9.68
N ARG A 153 14.87 -11.16 -8.65
CA ARG A 153 15.82 -11.01 -7.53
C ARG A 153 15.14 -11.10 -6.16
N LEU A 154 13.85 -10.80 -6.10
CA LEU A 154 13.04 -10.87 -4.89
C LEU A 154 11.60 -11.25 -5.23
N ASP A 155 10.90 -11.80 -4.25
CA ASP A 155 9.48 -12.08 -4.27
C ASP A 155 8.68 -11.03 -3.47
N VAL A 156 7.36 -10.97 -3.66
CA VAL A 156 6.46 -10.02 -2.96
C VAL A 156 6.60 -10.10 -1.41
N PRO A 157 6.65 -11.29 -0.78
CA PRO A 157 6.89 -11.43 0.66
C PRO A 157 8.21 -10.79 1.13
N ASP A 158 9.24 -10.76 0.28
CA ASP A 158 10.55 -10.23 0.64
C ASP A 158 10.49 -8.74 0.99
N LEU A 159 9.54 -7.98 0.44
CA LEU A 159 9.35 -6.57 0.80
C LEU A 159 8.98 -6.42 2.28
N ALA A 160 8.09 -7.27 2.81
CA ALA A 160 7.78 -7.25 4.23
C ALA A 160 8.98 -7.75 5.06
N ILE A 161 9.70 -8.77 4.59
CA ILE A 161 10.89 -9.32 5.28
C ILE A 161 12.01 -8.27 5.38
N MET A 162 12.21 -7.47 4.32
CA MET A 162 13.21 -6.39 4.29
C MET A 162 12.98 -5.31 5.35
N SER A 163 11.75 -5.19 5.88
CA SER A 163 11.47 -4.26 6.97
C SER A 163 12.01 -4.72 8.33
N ALA A 164 12.43 -5.99 8.49
CA ALA A 164 13.06 -6.46 9.72
C ALA A 164 14.34 -5.64 10.05
N PRO A 165 14.56 -5.23 11.32
CA PRO A 165 13.87 -5.70 12.52
C PRO A 165 12.64 -4.86 12.94
N ASN A 166 12.16 -3.95 12.08
CA ASN A 166 10.94 -3.19 12.35
C ASN A 166 9.70 -4.09 12.30
N ALA A 167 8.66 -3.71 13.04
CA ALA A 167 7.49 -4.56 13.21
C ALA A 167 6.57 -4.52 12.00
N SER A 168 6.10 -5.66 11.50
CA SER A 168 5.17 -5.72 10.37
C SER A 168 3.96 -6.60 10.67
N MET A 169 2.77 -6.07 10.43
CA MET A 169 1.53 -6.85 10.44
C MET A 169 0.97 -6.91 9.03
N VAL A 170 0.59 -8.11 8.60
CA VAL A 170 -0.19 -8.32 7.37
C VAL A 170 -1.60 -8.70 7.79
N VAL A 171 -2.60 -8.05 7.20
CA VAL A 171 -4.00 -8.34 7.43
C VAL A 171 -4.62 -8.89 6.16
N SER A 172 -5.06 -10.15 6.21
CA SER A 172 -5.70 -10.84 5.08
C SER A 172 -7.08 -11.35 5.48
N GLY A 173 -8.14 -10.67 5.03
CA GLY A 173 -9.51 -11.07 5.32
C GLY A 173 -9.84 -12.44 4.71
N GLN A 174 -10.48 -13.33 5.46
CA GLN A 174 -10.78 -14.69 4.98
C GLN A 174 -11.80 -14.73 3.83
N GLN A 175 -12.59 -13.66 3.66
CA GLN A 175 -13.54 -13.51 2.55
C GLN A 175 -12.96 -12.63 1.42
N ASP A 176 -11.74 -12.13 1.57
CA ASP A 176 -11.05 -11.35 0.55
C ASP A 176 -10.39 -12.27 -0.48
N MET A 177 -11.04 -12.37 -1.64
CA MET A 177 -10.60 -13.20 -2.76
C MET A 177 -9.76 -12.42 -3.78
N LEU A 178 -9.25 -11.23 -3.44
CA LEU A 178 -8.31 -10.49 -4.28
C LEU A 178 -7.09 -11.34 -4.64
N PHE A 179 -6.61 -12.12 -3.66
CA PHE A 179 -5.63 -13.19 -3.86
C PHE A 179 -6.19 -14.51 -3.34
N PRO A 180 -5.84 -15.66 -3.93
CA PRO A 180 -6.24 -16.96 -3.40
C PRO A 180 -5.83 -17.15 -1.93
N PRO A 181 -6.67 -17.79 -1.09
CA PRO A 181 -6.34 -18.04 0.32
C PRO A 181 -5.01 -18.78 0.53
N GLU A 182 -4.63 -19.67 -0.40
CA GLU A 182 -3.36 -20.39 -0.38
C GLU A 182 -2.18 -19.47 -0.67
N ALA A 183 -2.37 -18.47 -1.54
CA ALA A 183 -1.36 -17.46 -1.86
C ALA A 183 -1.08 -16.53 -0.67
N GLN A 184 -2.15 -16.09 0.00
CA GLN A 184 -2.05 -15.30 1.23
C GLN A 184 -1.33 -16.09 2.34
N ALA A 185 -1.71 -17.36 2.53
CA ALA A 185 -1.11 -18.23 3.53
C ALA A 185 0.37 -18.53 3.25
N ASP A 186 0.73 -18.80 1.99
CA ASP A 186 2.13 -19.05 1.64
C ASP A 186 2.98 -17.79 1.80
N ALA A 187 2.46 -16.61 1.42
CA ALA A 187 3.15 -15.36 1.66
C ALA A 187 3.38 -15.09 3.15
N ALA A 188 2.35 -15.23 4.00
CA ALA A 188 2.49 -15.09 5.45
C ALA A 188 3.53 -16.07 6.03
N ARG A 189 3.53 -17.32 5.57
CA ARG A 189 4.53 -18.33 5.94
C ARG A 189 5.95 -17.90 5.58
N GLN A 190 6.16 -17.39 4.37
CA GLN A 190 7.48 -16.90 3.93
C GLN A 190 7.94 -15.69 4.76
N ILE A 191 7.05 -14.75 5.06
CA ILE A 191 7.37 -13.57 5.90
C ILE A 191 7.78 -14.01 7.31
N GLN A 192 7.01 -14.91 7.94
CA GLN A 192 7.35 -15.45 9.26
C GLN A 192 8.73 -16.10 9.25
N MET A 193 9.04 -16.91 8.23
CA MET A 193 10.38 -17.51 8.11
C MET A 193 11.50 -16.47 8.03
N GLY A 194 11.28 -15.37 7.30
CA GLY A 194 12.24 -14.27 7.20
C GLY A 194 12.47 -13.56 8.54
N TYR A 195 11.40 -13.27 9.28
CA TYR A 195 11.47 -12.66 10.60
C TYR A 195 12.09 -13.59 11.65
N ASP A 196 11.77 -14.89 11.62
CA ASP A 196 12.39 -15.90 12.47
C ASP A 196 13.89 -16.01 12.20
N TRP A 197 14.30 -16.00 10.93
CA TRP A 197 15.70 -16.01 10.53
C TRP A 197 16.44 -14.76 11.01
N ALA A 198 15.79 -13.59 11.00
CA ALA A 198 16.32 -12.35 11.55
C ALA A 198 16.34 -12.31 13.10
N GLY A 199 15.84 -13.34 13.77
CA GLY A 199 15.80 -13.43 15.24
C GLY A 199 14.76 -12.54 15.91
N VAL A 200 13.76 -12.08 15.15
CA VAL A 200 12.70 -11.16 15.59
C VAL A 200 11.31 -11.66 15.18
N GLY A 201 11.12 -12.99 15.20
CA GLY A 201 9.88 -13.66 14.79
C GLY A 201 8.62 -13.08 15.42
N GLU A 202 8.70 -12.59 16.65
CA GLU A 202 7.60 -11.96 17.38
C GLU A 202 7.16 -10.58 16.84
N ARG A 203 7.99 -9.97 15.98
CA ARG A 203 7.74 -8.68 15.33
C ARG A 203 7.03 -8.81 13.98
N PHE A 204 6.67 -10.02 13.56
CA PHE A 204 5.73 -10.24 12.48
C PHE A 204 4.41 -10.80 13.02
N TYR A 205 3.29 -10.38 12.44
CA TYR A 205 1.98 -10.94 12.73
C TYR A 205 1.11 -11.03 11.48
N ASP A 206 0.58 -12.22 11.22
CA ASP A 206 -0.45 -12.47 10.21
C ASP A 206 -1.83 -12.48 10.87
N TYR A 207 -2.62 -11.45 10.61
CA TYR A 207 -3.97 -11.29 11.15
C TYR A 207 -5.01 -11.63 10.07
N ARG A 208 -5.83 -12.66 10.29
CA ARG A 208 -6.79 -13.18 9.30
C ARG A 208 -8.24 -13.14 9.78
N PRO A 209 -8.88 -11.96 9.83
CA PRO A 209 -10.26 -11.83 10.30
C PRO A 209 -11.25 -12.44 9.29
N ASP A 210 -12.40 -12.95 9.77
CA ASP A 210 -13.51 -13.39 8.91
C ASP A 210 -14.28 -12.19 8.33
N LYS A 211 -13.64 -11.52 7.37
CA LYS A 211 -14.09 -10.25 6.78
C LYS A 211 -13.79 -10.19 5.29
N PRO A 212 -14.56 -9.39 4.52
CA PRO A 212 -14.25 -9.08 3.13
C PRO A 212 -13.05 -8.13 3.03
N HIS A 213 -12.74 -7.70 1.81
CA HIS A 213 -11.72 -6.69 1.52
C HIS A 213 -12.08 -5.32 2.12
N CYS A 214 -11.66 -5.04 3.36
CA CYS A 214 -11.99 -3.81 4.07
C CYS A 214 -10.91 -3.37 5.07
N TYR A 215 -11.01 -2.12 5.51
CA TYR A 215 -10.22 -1.56 6.60
C TYR A 215 -11.15 -0.83 7.59
N ASP A 216 -12.01 -1.62 8.22
CA ASP A 216 -13.05 -1.16 9.13
C ASP A 216 -12.53 -0.83 10.54
N ALA A 217 -13.43 -0.38 11.43
CA ALA A 217 -13.07 0.07 12.77
C ALA A 217 -12.33 -1.00 13.61
N GLU A 218 -12.70 -2.27 13.49
CA GLU A 218 -12.01 -3.35 14.20
C GLU A 218 -10.60 -3.58 13.64
N THR A 219 -10.45 -3.57 12.31
CA THR A 219 -9.14 -3.72 11.68
C THR A 219 -8.25 -2.52 11.99
N GLN A 220 -8.82 -1.31 12.03
CA GLN A 220 -8.15 -0.08 12.48
C GLN A 220 -7.73 -0.18 13.95
N GLN A 221 -8.56 -0.77 14.82
CA GLN A 221 -8.19 -1.01 16.21
C GLN A 221 -7.01 -1.99 16.32
N GLN A 222 -6.96 -3.04 15.50
CA GLN A 222 -5.79 -3.93 15.47
C GLN A 222 -4.53 -3.20 15.01
N ALA A 223 -4.64 -2.31 14.02
CA ALA A 223 -3.52 -1.48 13.59
C ALA A 223 -3.05 -0.53 14.71
N LEU A 224 -3.98 0.08 15.45
CA LEU A 224 -3.67 0.91 16.61
C LEU A 224 -2.94 0.10 17.70
N ASN A 225 -3.44 -1.07 18.05
CA ASN A 225 -2.80 -1.94 19.04
C ASN A 225 -1.37 -2.35 18.61
N TRP A 226 -1.17 -2.58 17.31
CA TRP A 226 0.14 -2.86 16.75
C TRP A 226 1.09 -1.66 16.88
N PHE A 227 0.61 -0.47 16.54
CA PHE A 227 1.39 0.76 16.68
C PHE A 227 1.69 1.10 18.13
N GLU A 228 0.74 0.98 19.05
CA GLU A 228 0.97 1.21 20.49
C GLU A 228 2.06 0.29 21.07
N ARG A 229 2.20 -0.92 20.52
CA ARG A 229 3.19 -1.89 20.96
C ARG A 229 4.60 -1.60 20.43
N TYR A 230 4.71 -1.06 19.22
CA TYR A 230 5.98 -0.99 18.48
C TYR A 230 6.46 0.41 18.13
N LEU A 231 5.61 1.42 18.31
CA LEU A 231 5.97 2.83 18.30
C LEU A 231 5.97 3.29 19.75
#